data_AF-A0A368F7W4-F1
#
_entry.id   AF-A0A368F7W4-F1
#
_cell.length_a   1.000
_cell.length_b   1.000
_cell.length_c   1.000
_cell.angle_alpha   90.00
_cell.angle_beta   90.00
_cell.angle_gamma   90.00
#
_symmetry.space_group_name_H-M   'P 1'
#
loop_
_entity.id
_entity.type
_entity.pdbx_description
1 polymer ?
#
loop_
_entity_poly.entity_id
_entity_poly.type
_entity_poly.pdbx_seq_one_letter_code
_entity_poly.pdbx_strand_id
1 'polypeptide(L)'
;MAKVNPCMKNLPEAIKLIQTQVYDVTVVNTLDVSYETSQDHSKWGVSMKDNVPEVCIGDVNRQESQYQRGGGALCFANPKLWQTFYCSVGEYLDCSNKTKTNVCQL
;
A
#
# COMPACT_ATOMS: atom_id res chain seq x y z
N MET A 1 6.82 -16.11 -3.92
CA MET A 1 5.48 -15.48 -4.04
C MET A 1 4.98 -15.22 -2.63
N ALA A 2 4.83 -13.96 -2.24
CA ALA A 2 4.28 -13.64 -0.93
C ALA A 2 2.78 -13.92 -0.98
N LYS A 3 2.28 -14.77 -0.08
CA LYS A 3 0.84 -14.81 0.18
C LYS A 3 0.50 -13.46 0.81
N VAL A 4 -0.11 -12.59 0.03
CA VAL A 4 -0.61 -11.31 0.52
C VAL A 4 -1.96 -11.62 1.16
N ASN A 5 -2.11 -11.32 2.45
CA ASN A 5 -3.39 -11.51 3.13
C ASN A 5 -4.20 -10.21 2.99
N PRO A 6 -5.22 -10.18 2.10
CA PRO A 6 -5.85 -8.93 1.70
C PRO A 6 -6.45 -8.21 2.90
N CYS A 7 -6.11 -6.95 3.11
CA CYS A 7 -6.63 -6.12 4.19
C CYS A 7 -6.40 -6.63 5.62
N MET A 8 -5.26 -7.28 5.90
CA MET A 8 -4.89 -7.66 7.27
C MET A 8 -6.01 -8.46 7.99
N LYS A 9 -6.64 -9.42 7.30
CA LYS A 9 -7.81 -10.21 7.76
C LYS A 9 -7.65 -10.95 9.10
N ASN A 10 -6.46 -10.97 9.69
CA ASN A 10 -6.11 -11.68 10.92
C ASN A 10 -5.64 -10.75 12.08
N LEU A 11 -5.94 -9.45 12.03
CA LEU A 11 -5.62 -8.56 13.14
C LEU A 11 -6.51 -8.83 14.38
N PRO A 12 -5.98 -8.62 15.60
CA PRO A 12 -6.78 -8.62 16.83
C PRO A 12 -7.99 -7.69 16.71
N GLU A 13 -9.14 -8.08 17.28
CA GLU A 13 -10.41 -7.31 17.19
C GLU A 13 -10.28 -5.85 17.60
N ALA A 14 -9.34 -5.52 18.50
CA ALA A 14 -9.05 -4.14 18.92
C ALA A 14 -8.56 -3.23 17.77
N ILE A 15 -7.89 -3.78 16.75
CA ILE A 15 -7.42 -3.02 15.57
C ILE A 15 -8.54 -2.96 14.50
N LYS A 16 -9.48 -3.92 14.51
CA LYS A 16 -10.65 -3.96 13.61
C LYS A 16 -11.62 -2.79 13.82
N LEU A 17 -11.59 -2.16 15.00
CA LEU A 17 -12.38 -0.98 15.35
C LEU A 17 -11.85 0.31 14.70
N ILE A 18 -10.60 0.30 14.23
CA ILE A 18 -10.06 1.38 13.41
C ILE A 18 -10.52 1.06 11.98
N GLN A 19 -11.46 1.84 11.43
CA GLN A 19 -11.97 1.68 10.06
C GLN A 19 -10.92 2.07 9.00
N THR A 20 -9.76 1.41 9.03
CA THR A 20 -8.72 1.58 8.03
C THR A 20 -8.82 0.42 7.05
N GLN A 21 -9.32 0.70 5.85
CA GLN A 21 -9.21 -0.23 4.73
C GLN A 21 -7.78 -0.18 4.22
N VAL A 22 -7.05 -1.29 4.30
CA VAL A 22 -5.67 -1.41 3.79
C VAL A 22 -5.72 -2.18 2.49
N TYR A 23 -5.36 -1.53 1.39
CA TYR A 23 -5.34 -2.19 0.07
C TYR A 23 -3.93 -2.64 -0.30
N ASP A 24 -3.85 -3.72 -1.06
CA ASP A 24 -2.59 -4.26 -1.54
C ASP A 24 -2.32 -3.84 -2.96
N VAL A 25 -1.25 -3.08 -3.18
CA VAL A 25 -0.82 -2.70 -4.52
C VAL A 25 -0.39 -3.96 -5.27
N THR A 26 -0.96 -4.19 -6.45
CA THR A 26 -0.63 -5.33 -7.31
C THR A 26 0.23 -4.91 -8.49
N VAL A 27 0.00 -3.73 -9.04
CA VAL A 27 0.78 -3.15 -10.14
C VAL A 27 1.28 -1.77 -9.74
N VAL A 28 2.57 -1.53 -9.98
CA VAL A 28 3.21 -0.22 -9.81
C VAL A 28 3.52 0.37 -11.17
N ASN A 29 3.16 1.64 -11.36
CA ASN A 29 3.45 2.44 -12.54
C ASN A 29 4.55 3.45 -12.23
N THR A 30 5.56 3.52 -13.09
CA THR A 30 6.62 4.53 -13.04
C THR A 30 6.92 5.00 -14.44
N LEU A 31 6.85 6.30 -14.71
CA LEU A 31 7.10 6.87 -16.04
C LEU A 31 6.45 6.00 -17.14
N ASP A 32 7.24 5.34 -17.97
CA ASP A 32 6.78 4.53 -19.11
C ASP A 32 6.78 3.01 -18.85
N VAL A 33 6.89 2.58 -17.60
CA VAL A 33 6.99 1.17 -17.21
C VAL A 33 5.98 0.83 -16.12
N SER A 34 5.31 -0.30 -16.32
CA SER A 34 4.47 -0.95 -15.31
C SER A 34 5.08 -2.28 -14.93
N TYR A 35 5.08 -2.61 -13.65
CA TYR A 35 5.57 -3.89 -13.16
C TYR A 35 4.75 -4.40 -11.97
N GLU A 36 4.73 -5.71 -11.84
CA GLU A 36 4.05 -6.42 -10.75
C GLU A 36 4.75 -6.13 -9.42
N THR A 37 3.98 -6.06 -8.33
CA THR A 37 4.49 -5.90 -6.96
C THR A 37 5.52 -6.99 -6.58
N SER A 38 5.46 -8.16 -7.22
CA SER A 38 6.46 -9.23 -7.02
C SER A 38 7.89 -8.85 -7.45
N GLN A 39 8.03 -7.80 -8.26
CA GLN A 39 9.29 -7.21 -8.70
C GLN A 39 9.66 -5.96 -7.88
N ASP A 40 8.78 -5.50 -6.99
CA ASP A 40 9.02 -4.39 -6.07
C ASP A 40 9.37 -4.89 -4.67
N HIS A 41 10.31 -4.23 -4.01
CA HIS A 41 10.63 -4.55 -2.62
C HIS A 41 9.47 -4.19 -1.65
N SER A 42 8.50 -3.37 -2.10
CA SER A 42 7.18 -3.14 -1.49
C SER A 42 7.23 -2.59 -0.07
N LYS A 43 8.15 -1.65 0.17
CA LYS A 43 8.43 -1.03 1.48
C LYS A 43 7.86 0.38 1.61
N TRP A 44 6.65 0.57 1.08
CA TRP A 44 5.98 1.86 1.11
C TRP A 44 4.47 1.69 1.19
N GLY A 45 3.79 2.77 1.57
CA GLY A 45 2.34 2.89 1.60
C GLY A 45 1.92 4.33 1.33
N VAL A 46 0.73 4.48 0.78
CA VAL A 46 0.16 5.79 0.45
C VAL A 46 -1.31 5.80 0.84
N SER A 47 -1.80 6.94 1.33
CA SER A 47 -3.23 7.13 1.60
C SER A 47 -4.02 7.13 0.29
N MET A 48 -5.20 6.53 0.31
CA MET A 48 -6.17 6.62 -0.81
C MET A 48 -7.06 7.86 -0.74
N LYS A 49 -6.93 8.67 0.32
CA LYS A 49 -7.74 9.88 0.53
C LYS A 49 -6.89 11.12 0.30
N ASP A 50 -7.36 11.99 -0.57
CA ASP A 50 -6.75 13.28 -0.91
C ASP A 50 -6.61 14.22 0.31
N ASN A 51 -7.60 14.20 1.21
CA ASN A 51 -7.61 15.00 2.43
C ASN A 51 -6.64 14.50 3.52
N VAL A 52 -5.98 13.35 3.30
CA VAL A 52 -4.92 12.81 4.16
C VAL A 52 -3.74 12.42 3.26
N PRO A 53 -2.96 13.39 2.75
CA PRO A 53 -1.93 13.15 1.73
C PRO A 53 -0.63 12.61 2.35
N GLU A 54 -0.72 11.42 2.94
CA GLU A 54 0.37 10.76 3.64
C GLU A 54 1.04 9.69 2.78
N VAL A 55 2.37 9.70 2.79
CA VAL A 55 3.23 8.62 2.27
C VAL A 55 4.06 8.08 3.40
N CYS A 56 4.13 6.76 3.52
CA CYS A 56 5.01 6.09 4.47
C CYS A 56 6.05 5.26 3.71
N ILE A 57 7.30 5.30 4.16
CA ILE A 57 8.41 4.49 3.66
C ILE A 57 9.03 3.78 4.87
N GLY A 58 9.26 2.47 4.78
CA GLY A 58 9.65 1.69 5.96
C GLY A 58 10.63 0.55 5.71
N ASP A 59 10.89 -0.19 6.78
CA ASP A 59 11.91 -1.26 6.78
C ASP A 59 11.33 -2.62 6.36
N VAL A 60 10.03 -2.81 6.63
CA VAL A 60 9.31 -4.07 6.51
C VAL A 60 8.35 -4.00 5.32
N ASN A 61 8.34 -5.05 4.50
CA ASN A 61 7.38 -5.19 3.41
C ASN A 61 6.23 -6.12 3.81
N ARG A 62 5.32 -6.41 2.87
CA ARG A 62 4.05 -7.11 3.14
C ARG A 62 4.16 -8.64 3.18
N GLN A 63 5.36 -9.21 3.18
CA GLN A 63 5.52 -10.68 3.17
C GLN A 63 5.26 -11.27 4.56
N GLU A 64 4.50 -12.38 4.63
CA GLU A 64 4.21 -13.09 5.90
C GLU A 64 5.47 -13.44 6.70
N SER A 65 6.57 -13.78 6.02
CA SER A 65 7.88 -14.08 6.64
C SER A 65 8.49 -12.89 7.40
N GLN A 66 7.99 -11.67 7.17
CA GLN A 66 8.50 -10.45 7.79
C GLN A 66 7.67 -9.99 8.99
N TYR A 67 6.52 -10.61 9.26
CA TYR A 67 5.60 -10.14 10.32
C TYR A 67 6.17 -10.20 11.73
N GLN A 68 7.14 -11.08 11.97
CA GLN A 68 7.84 -11.18 13.26
C GLN A 68 9.14 -10.35 13.30
N ARG A 69 9.45 -9.60 12.25
CA ARG A 69 10.62 -8.72 12.23
C ARG A 69 10.25 -7.35 12.78
N GLY A 70 11.11 -6.85 13.68
CA GLY A 70 11.05 -5.44 14.06
C GLY A 70 11.38 -4.53 12.87
N GLY A 71 10.83 -3.31 12.91
CA GLY A 71 11.10 -2.27 11.92
C GLY A 71 10.24 -1.04 12.19
N GLY A 72 10.52 0.03 11.46
CA GLY A 72 9.75 1.27 11.50
C GLY A 72 9.27 1.69 10.11
N ALA A 73 8.50 2.78 10.11
CA ALA A 73 8.18 3.53 8.92
C ALA A 73 8.23 5.03 9.24
N LEU A 74 8.70 5.80 8.27
CA LEU A 74 8.66 7.26 8.30
C LEU A 74 7.52 7.72 7.40
N CYS A 75 6.57 8.46 7.98
CA CYS A 75 5.41 8.98 7.27
C CYS A 75 5.49 10.49 7.14
N PHE A 76 5.15 11.00 5.96
CA PHE A 76 5.14 12.43 5.65
C PHE A 76 3.78 12.84 5.10
N ALA A 77 3.19 13.89 5.65
CA ALA A 77 2.06 14.59 5.05
C ALA A 77 2.59 15.63 4.06
N ASN A 78 2.69 15.26 2.78
CA ASN A 78 3.16 16.15 1.72
C ASN A 78 2.38 15.90 0.43
N PRO A 79 1.52 16.84 -0.02
CA PRO A 79 0.65 16.64 -1.18
C PRO A 79 1.39 16.27 -2.47
N LYS A 80 2.55 16.85 -2.75
CA LYS A 80 3.30 16.58 -3.99
C LYS A 80 3.93 15.18 -3.96
N LEU A 81 4.51 14.81 -2.82
CA LEU A 81 5.08 13.48 -2.64
C LEU A 81 3.97 12.42 -2.66
N TRP A 82 2.89 12.67 -1.93
CA TRP A 82 1.70 11.82 -1.93
C TRP A 82 1.15 11.60 -3.33
N GLN A 83 0.97 12.66 -4.11
CA GLN A 83 0.48 12.55 -5.47
C GLN A 83 1.40 11.70 -6.35
N THR A 84 2.72 11.84 -6.19
CA THR A 84 3.69 10.99 -6.92
C THR A 84 3.51 9.51 -6.57
N PHE A 85 3.47 9.16 -5.29
CA PHE A 85 3.31 7.78 -4.85
C PHE A 85 1.90 7.21 -5.13
N TYR A 86 0.87 8.03 -4.98
CA TYR A 86 -0.51 7.67 -5.29
C TYR A 86 -0.65 7.35 -6.78
N CYS A 87 -0.12 8.22 -7.65
CA CYS A 87 -0.17 8.01 -9.10
C CYS A 87 0.75 6.86 -9.57
N SER A 88 1.71 6.43 -8.75
CA SER A 88 2.47 5.20 -8.98
C SER A 88 1.71 3.92 -8.64
N VAL A 89 0.59 3.98 -7.92
CA VAL A 89 -0.31 2.83 -7.81
C VAL A 89 -1.02 2.67 -9.15
N GLY A 90 -0.77 1.56 -9.87
CA GLY A 90 -1.50 1.24 -11.09
C GLY A 90 -2.76 0.43 -10.79
N GLU A 91 -2.60 -0.66 -10.03
CA GLU A 91 -3.69 -1.51 -9.57
C GLU A 91 -3.51 -1.88 -8.10
N TYR A 92 -4.63 -2.11 -7.43
CA TYR A 92 -4.66 -2.62 -6.05
C TYR A 92 -5.80 -3.60 -5.84
N LEU A 93 -5.63 -4.50 -4.88
CA LEU A 93 -6.63 -5.44 -4.43
C LEU A 93 -7.41 -4.85 -3.23
N ASP A 94 -8.73 -4.81 -3.35
CA ASP A 94 -9.59 -4.42 -2.24
C ASP A 94 -9.83 -5.57 -1.23
N CYS A 95 -10.50 -5.28 -0.11
CA CYS A 95 -10.79 -6.28 0.92
C CYS A 95 -11.74 -7.39 0.46
N SER A 96 -12.47 -7.15 -0.64
CA SER A 96 -13.34 -8.11 -1.30
C SER A 96 -12.59 -8.96 -2.34
N ASN A 97 -11.26 -8.88 -2.37
CA ASN A 97 -10.39 -9.52 -3.36
C ASN A 97 -10.69 -9.10 -4.81
N LYS A 98 -11.19 -7.88 -5.01
CA LYS A 98 -11.42 -7.34 -6.35
C LYS A 98 -10.26 -6.42 -6.71
N THR A 99 -9.68 -6.64 -7.88
CA THR A 99 -8.69 -5.73 -8.45
C THR A 99 -9.38 -4.43 -8.85
N LYS A 100 -8.75 -3.31 -8.51
CA LYS A 100 -9.15 -1.95 -8.85
C LYS A 100 -7.98 -1.25 -9.51
N THR A 101 -8.24 -0.63 -10.66
CA THR A 101 -7.28 0.29 -11.27
C THR A 101 -7.34 1.61 -10.51
N ASN A 102 -6.18 2.13 -10.12
CA ASN A 102 -6.10 3.49 -9.61
C ASN A 102 -5.95 4.45 -10.79
N VAL A 103 -6.86 5.40 -10.90
CA VAL A 103 -6.79 6.45 -11.91
C VAL A 103 -6.22 7.69 -11.25
N CYS A 104 -5.01 8.06 -11.64
CA CYS A 104 -4.41 9.33 -11.24
C CYS A 104 -5.19 10.47 -11.90
N GLN A 105 -6.11 11.09 -11.16
CA GLN A 105 -6.76 12.34 -11.55
C GLN A 105 -6.25 13.42 -10.60
N LEU A 106 -5.63 14.45 -11.17
CA LEU A 106 -5.11 15.62 -10.47
C LEU A 106 -6.23 16.64 -10.23
#